data_AF-A0A2P2IGS1-F1
#
_entry.id   AF-A0A2P2IGS1-F1
#
_cell.length_a   1.000
_cell.length_b   1.000
_cell.length_c   1.000
_cell.angle_alpha   90.00
_cell.angle_beta   90.00
_cell.angle_gamma   90.00
#
_symmetry.space_group_name_H-M   'P 1'
#
loop_
_entity.id
_entity.type
_entity.pdbx_description
1 polymer ?
#
loop_
_entity_poly.entity_id
_entity_poly.type
_entity_poly.pdbx_seq_one_letter_code
_entity_poly.pdbx_strand_id
1 'polypeptide(L)'
;LENGFYRRLNAVQFDVRYIATNAEKFNQRSSNIVRQARIVTELCLDLINNPDFNDPTARYHEIAATYRSPNASDLDTSGRSGSAANALAGSSAAPHKGRRGRRKKSALSSIPWQQQCKDVLRTLFERQDSTPFRYPVDQEIYPDYSRVVEIPMDLTSVREEVA
;
A
#
# COMPACT_ATOMS: atom_id res chain seq x y z
N LEU A 1 22.41 -15.00 15.63
CA LEU A 1 21.05 -15.08 16.19
C LEU A 1 20.12 -14.36 15.22
N GLU A 2 19.69 -15.04 14.16
CA GLU A 2 18.68 -14.51 13.21
C GLU A 2 17.30 -14.82 13.76
N ASN A 3 16.91 -14.14 14.84
CA ASN A 3 15.56 -14.25 15.37
C ASN A 3 14.77 -13.06 14.85
N GLY A 4 14.27 -13.13 13.60
CA GLY A 4 13.35 -12.12 13.09
C GLY A 4 12.20 -11.90 14.08
N PHE A 5 11.91 -10.63 14.39
CA PHE A 5 11.00 -10.25 15.47
C PHE A 5 9.53 -10.53 15.12
N TYR A 6 9.19 -10.58 13.83
CA TYR A 6 7.83 -10.84 13.40
C TYR A 6 7.44 -12.31 13.52
N ARG A 7 6.73 -12.63 14.61
CA ARG A 7 6.12 -13.95 14.82
C ARG A 7 4.71 -14.07 14.25
N ARG A 8 4.10 -12.96 13.82
CA ARG A 8 2.71 -12.90 13.37
C ARG A 8 2.58 -11.94 12.20
N LEU A 9 1.74 -12.32 11.23
CA LEU A 9 1.39 -11.53 10.07
C LEU A 9 0.96 -10.10 10.43
N ASN A 10 0.12 -9.97 11.47
CA ASN A 10 -0.41 -8.69 11.90
C ASN A 10 0.69 -7.71 12.31
N ALA A 11 1.80 -8.18 12.88
CA ALA A 11 2.90 -7.30 13.30
C ALA A 11 3.54 -6.60 12.08
N VAL A 12 3.85 -7.38 11.03
CA VAL A 12 4.33 -6.83 9.75
C VAL A 12 3.34 -5.83 9.17
N GLN A 13 2.05 -6.17 9.19
CA GLN A 13 1.02 -5.29 8.65
C GLN A 13 0.92 -3.97 9.42
N PHE A 14 1.10 -3.98 10.75
CA PHE A 14 1.12 -2.76 11.53
C PHE A 14 2.29 -1.87 11.09
N ASP A 15 3.49 -2.42 11.04
CA ASP A 15 4.70 -1.65 10.74
C ASP A 15 4.70 -1.13 9.30
N VAL A 16 4.31 -1.94 8.33
CA VAL A 16 4.17 -1.50 6.93
C VAL A 16 3.21 -0.31 6.79
N ARG A 17 2.13 -0.22 7.60
CA ARG A 17 1.23 0.95 7.57
C ARG A 17 1.88 2.23 8.06
N TYR A 18 2.91 2.15 8.90
CA TYR A 18 3.65 3.32 9.32
C TYR A 18 4.43 3.97 8.17
N ILE A 19 4.77 3.25 7.09
CA ILE A 19 5.42 3.84 5.91
C ILE A 19 4.54 4.96 5.30
N ALA A 20 3.29 4.65 4.96
CA ALA A 20 2.35 5.66 4.45
C ALA A 20 1.96 6.68 5.52
N THR A 21 1.70 6.24 6.75
CA THR A 21 1.30 7.14 7.86
C THR A 21 2.36 8.21 8.13
N ASN A 22 3.63 7.81 8.16
CA ASN A 22 4.74 8.72 8.42
C ASN A 22 4.97 9.67 7.25
N ALA A 23 4.87 9.17 6.01
CA ALA A 23 4.94 10.02 4.83
C ALA A 23 3.85 11.10 4.85
N GLU A 24 2.61 10.76 5.21
CA GLU A 24 1.51 11.71 5.33
C GLU A 24 1.64 12.72 6.48
N LYS A 25 2.24 12.30 7.59
CA LYS A 25 2.49 13.19 8.73
C LYS A 25 3.55 14.24 8.41
N PHE A 26 4.62 13.84 7.72
CA PHE A 26 5.78 14.70 7.48
C PHE A 26 5.70 15.49 6.16
N ASN A 27 5.01 14.96 5.14
CA ASN A 27 4.97 15.56 3.80
C ASN A 27 3.59 16.11 3.43
N GLN A 28 3.53 16.92 2.38
CA GLN A 28 2.26 17.42 1.84
C GLN A 28 1.42 16.26 1.29
N ARG A 29 0.12 16.22 1.63
CA ARG A 29 -0.79 15.11 1.26
C ARG A 29 -0.93 14.87 -0.25
N SER A 30 -0.75 15.90 -1.07
CA SER A 30 -0.80 15.83 -2.54
C SER A 30 0.54 15.50 -3.19
N SER A 31 1.61 15.37 -2.41
CA SER A 31 2.95 15.14 -2.93
C SER A 31 3.11 13.74 -3.53
N ASN A 32 4.05 13.62 -4.48
CA ASN A 32 4.39 12.34 -5.10
C ASN A 32 4.91 11.33 -4.07
N ILE A 33 5.67 11.77 -3.07
CA ILE A 33 6.19 10.88 -2.01
C ILE A 33 5.04 10.26 -1.19
N VAL A 34 4.00 11.02 -0.83
CA VAL A 34 2.82 10.46 -0.14
C VAL A 34 2.07 9.46 -1.02
N ARG A 35 1.92 9.78 -2.31
CA ARG A 35 1.34 8.85 -3.30
C ARG A 35 2.13 7.55 -3.38
N GLN A 36 3.45 7.63 -3.48
CA GLN A 36 4.33 6.46 -3.57
C GLN A 36 4.27 5.63 -2.28
N ALA A 37 4.29 6.27 -1.11
CA ALA A 37 4.22 5.59 0.17
C ALA A 37 2.95 4.73 0.31
N ARG A 38 1.81 5.24 -0.20
CA ARG A 38 0.56 4.49 -0.23
C ARG A 38 0.62 3.31 -1.18
N ILE A 39 1.13 3.47 -2.39
CA ILE A 39 1.28 2.37 -3.36
C ILE A 39 2.15 1.26 -2.77
N VAL A 40 3.29 1.61 -2.17
CA VAL A 40 4.21 0.68 -1.49
C VAL A 40 3.49 -0.06 -0.36
N THR A 41 2.75 0.67 0.48
CA THR A 41 2.01 0.12 1.62
C THR A 41 0.91 -0.85 1.16
N GLU A 42 0.10 -0.45 0.18
CA GLU A 42 -0.97 -1.28 -0.39
C GLU A 42 -0.42 -2.56 -1.03
N LEU A 43 0.69 -2.45 -1.79
CA LEU A 43 1.34 -3.61 -2.37
C LEU A 43 1.76 -4.62 -1.29
N CYS A 44 2.42 -4.16 -0.23
CA CYS A 44 2.78 -5.02 0.89
C CYS A 44 1.54 -5.66 1.53
N LEU A 45 0.51 -4.88 1.86
CA LEU A 45 -0.69 -5.40 2.53
C LEU A 45 -1.49 -6.39 1.67
N ASP A 46 -1.67 -6.11 0.38
CA ASP A 46 -2.41 -6.97 -0.53
C ASP A 46 -1.76 -8.34 -0.67
N LEU A 47 -0.44 -8.37 -0.79
CA LEU A 47 0.31 -9.59 -1.05
C LEU A 47 0.47 -10.44 0.19
N ILE A 48 0.72 -9.80 1.34
CA ILE A 48 0.76 -10.44 2.66
C ILE A 48 -0.58 -11.14 2.98
N ASN A 49 -1.71 -10.65 2.47
CA ASN A 49 -3.04 -11.21 2.70
C ASN A 49 -3.52 -12.20 1.63
N ASN A 50 -2.83 -12.29 0.49
CA ASN A 50 -3.22 -13.14 -0.64
C ASN A 50 -2.10 -14.13 -1.00
N PRO A 51 -2.08 -15.34 -0.39
CA PRO A 51 -1.01 -16.32 -0.60
C PRO A 51 -1.01 -16.99 -1.97
N ASP A 52 -2.08 -16.84 -2.76
CA ASP A 52 -2.19 -17.36 -4.13
C ASP A 52 -1.62 -16.37 -5.17
N PHE A 53 -0.96 -15.31 -4.72
CA PHE A 53 -0.58 -14.20 -5.58
C PHE A 53 0.78 -14.43 -6.24
N ASN A 54 0.79 -14.51 -7.57
CA ASN A 54 1.94 -15.00 -8.33
C ASN A 54 2.83 -13.91 -8.96
N ASP A 55 2.47 -12.62 -8.94
CA ASP A 55 3.30 -11.57 -9.59
C ASP A 55 3.22 -10.17 -8.94
N PRO A 56 4.08 -9.86 -7.94
CA PRO A 56 4.14 -8.55 -7.28
C PRO A 56 4.28 -7.37 -8.25
N THR A 57 4.93 -7.55 -9.39
CA THR A 57 5.14 -6.49 -10.39
C THR A 57 3.83 -6.13 -11.07
N ALA A 58 3.06 -7.12 -11.50
CA ALA A 58 1.73 -6.88 -12.10
C ALA A 58 0.80 -6.16 -11.13
N ARG A 59 0.80 -6.54 -9.84
CA ARG A 59 -0.03 -5.87 -8.83
C ARG A 59 0.35 -4.42 -8.65
N TYR A 60 1.66 -4.15 -8.56
CA TYR A 60 2.16 -2.80 -8.44
C TYR A 60 1.64 -1.92 -9.58
N HIS A 61 1.69 -2.41 -10.83
CA HIS A 61 1.21 -1.65 -11.98
C HIS A 61 -0.32 -1.39 -11.91
N GLU A 62 -1.09 -2.36 -11.45
CA GLU A 62 -2.54 -2.21 -11.24
C GLU A 62 -2.87 -1.15 -10.18
N ILE A 63 -2.21 -1.22 -9.02
CA ILE A 63 -2.37 -0.23 -7.93
C ILE A 63 -1.92 1.14 -8.44
N ALA A 64 -0.76 1.25 -9.08
CA ALA A 64 -0.23 2.51 -9.57
C ALA A 64 -1.13 3.14 -10.66
N ALA A 65 -1.80 2.34 -11.50
CA ALA A 65 -2.72 2.82 -12.52
C ALA A 65 -4.07 3.28 -11.96
N THR A 66 -4.56 2.62 -10.91
CA THR A 66 -5.86 2.92 -10.28
C THR A 66 -5.76 3.95 -9.16
N TYR A 67 -4.55 4.21 -8.64
CA TYR A 67 -4.34 5.11 -7.54
C TYR A 67 -4.69 6.57 -7.92
N ARG A 68 -5.83 7.03 -7.40
CA ARG A 68 -6.27 8.42 -7.41
C ARG A 68 -6.07 8.99 -6.01
N SER A 69 -5.34 10.11 -5.90
CA SER A 69 -5.25 10.80 -4.61
C SER A 69 -6.66 11.24 -4.17
N PRO A 70 -7.09 10.96 -2.93
CA PRO A 70 -8.41 11.35 -2.41
C PRO A 70 -8.72 12.86 -2.48
N ASN A 71 -7.71 13.70 -2.71
CA ASN A 71 -7.85 15.17 -2.81
C ASN A 71 -7.55 15.72 -4.22
N ALA A 72 -7.55 14.88 -5.27
CA ALA A 72 -7.33 15.33 -6.66
C ALA A 72 -8.58 15.91 -7.34
N SER A 73 -9.67 16.12 -6.61
CA SER A 73 -10.85 16.88 -7.06
C SER A 73 -10.91 18.16 -6.23
N ASP A 74 -10.59 19.30 -6.86
CA ASP A 74 -11.18 20.64 -6.61
C ASP A 74 -10.31 21.81 -7.13
N LEU A 75 -9.45 21.59 -8.15
CA LEU A 75 -8.83 22.72 -8.87
C LEU A 75 -8.64 22.38 -10.36
N ASP A 76 -9.74 22.39 -11.13
CA ASP A 76 -9.71 23.01 -12.47
C ASP A 76 -11.14 23.39 -12.92
N THR A 77 -11.36 24.70 -13.11
CA THR A 77 -12.54 25.29 -13.73
C THR A 77 -12.05 26.00 -14.99
N SER A 78 -12.40 25.50 -16.18
CA SER A 78 -13.10 26.24 -17.25
C SER A 78 -12.88 25.63 -18.64
N GLY A 79 -13.99 25.38 -19.36
CA GLY A 79 -13.99 25.35 -20.82
C GLY A 79 -14.54 24.10 -21.50
N ARG A 80 -15.87 23.96 -21.56
CA ARG A 80 -16.68 24.09 -22.80
C ARG A 80 -18.04 23.38 -22.68
N SER A 81 -19.08 24.15 -23.01
CA SER A 81 -20.48 23.75 -23.17
C SER A 81 -20.69 22.65 -24.20
N GLY A 82 -21.70 21.80 -23.95
CA GLY A 82 -22.27 20.94 -24.98
C GLY A 82 -23.33 19.95 -24.47
N SER A 83 -24.54 20.46 -24.26
CA SER A 83 -25.82 19.76 -24.49
C SER A 83 -26.31 18.64 -23.56
N ALA A 84 -27.35 19.03 -22.80
CA ALA A 84 -28.69 18.43 -22.75
C ALA A 84 -28.90 17.00 -22.17
N ALA A 85 -29.59 17.01 -21.03
CA ALA A 85 -30.76 16.20 -20.69
C ALA A 85 -30.67 14.67 -20.85
N ASN A 86 -30.75 13.94 -19.73
CA ASN A 86 -32.04 13.33 -19.41
C ASN A 86 -32.23 13.05 -17.91
N ALA A 87 -33.47 13.26 -17.49
CA ALA A 87 -34.00 13.05 -16.16
C ALA A 87 -34.26 11.58 -15.85
N LEU A 88 -34.15 11.25 -14.56
CA LEU A 88 -34.96 10.33 -13.76
C LEU A 88 -35.46 9.01 -14.38
N ALA A 89 -35.08 7.89 -13.77
CA ALA A 89 -36.02 6.81 -13.44
C ALA A 89 -35.48 5.96 -12.27
N GLY A 90 -36.20 5.96 -11.16
CA GLY A 90 -35.95 5.05 -10.05
C GLY A 90 -36.60 3.68 -10.28
N SER A 91 -36.09 2.65 -9.60
CA SER A 91 -36.88 1.66 -8.86
C SER A 91 -35.98 0.59 -8.23
N SER A 92 -36.10 0.47 -6.91
CA SER A 92 -36.27 -0.76 -6.12
C SER A 92 -35.71 -2.08 -6.67
N ALA A 93 -34.84 -2.75 -5.89
CA ALA A 93 -35.16 -4.00 -5.17
C ALA A 93 -33.91 -4.80 -4.73
N ALA A 94 -33.84 -5.01 -3.41
CA ALA A 94 -33.50 -6.26 -2.72
C ALA A 94 -32.03 -6.78 -2.66
N PRO A 95 -31.70 -7.54 -1.59
CA PRO A 95 -30.34 -7.70 -1.09
C PRO A 95 -29.69 -8.97 -1.62
N HIS A 96 -28.46 -8.86 -2.16
CA HIS A 96 -27.67 -10.04 -2.46
C HIS A 96 -26.99 -10.58 -1.21
N LYS A 97 -27.67 -11.57 -0.62
CA LYS A 97 -27.17 -12.58 0.31
C LYS A 97 -25.72 -12.96 -0.01
N GLY A 98 -24.88 -12.84 1.02
CA GLY A 98 -23.51 -13.32 1.00
C GLY A 98 -23.41 -14.77 0.54
N ARG A 99 -22.71 -14.98 -0.58
CA ARG A 99 -22.05 -16.24 -0.86
C ARG A 99 -20.64 -16.13 -0.31
N ARG A 100 -20.46 -16.61 0.92
CA ARG A 100 -19.15 -17.06 1.42
C ARG A 100 -18.73 -18.24 0.55
N GLY A 101 -18.20 -17.94 -0.63
CA GLY A 101 -17.49 -18.89 -1.46
C GLY A 101 -16.27 -19.34 -0.67
N ARG A 102 -16.38 -20.51 -0.06
CA ARG A 102 -15.25 -21.25 0.53
C ARG A 102 -14.29 -21.55 -0.62
N ARG A 103 -13.34 -20.62 -0.87
CA ARG A 103 -12.26 -20.81 -1.83
C ARG A 103 -11.58 -22.12 -1.46
N LYS A 104 -11.65 -23.10 -2.37
CA LYS A 104 -10.94 -24.37 -2.25
C LYS A 104 -9.46 -23.99 -2.20
N LYS A 105 -8.84 -24.12 -1.02
CA LYS A 105 -7.41 -23.93 -0.86
C LYS A 105 -6.73 -24.89 -1.82
N SER A 106 -6.11 -24.33 -2.86
CA SER A 106 -5.25 -25.06 -3.77
C SER A 106 -4.20 -25.79 -2.93
N ALA A 107 -4.13 -27.11 -3.07
CA ALA A 107 -3.16 -27.95 -2.36
C ALA A 107 -1.75 -27.88 -2.98
N LEU A 108 -1.42 -26.76 -3.64
CA LEU A 108 -0.10 -26.48 -4.18
C LEU A 108 0.59 -25.56 -3.19
N SER A 109 1.42 -26.15 -2.31
CA SER A 109 2.37 -25.50 -1.40
C SER A 109 2.12 -24.00 -1.15
N SER A 110 1.30 -23.66 -0.16
CA SER A 110 1.17 -22.27 0.29
C SER A 110 2.55 -21.77 0.69
N ILE A 111 3.13 -20.88 -0.12
CA ILE A 111 4.40 -20.22 0.19
C ILE A 111 4.25 -19.60 1.59
N PRO A 112 5.20 -19.78 2.53
CA PRO A 112 5.12 -19.13 3.84
C PRO A 112 5.00 -17.61 3.67
N TRP A 113 4.18 -16.97 4.51
CA TRP A 113 3.95 -15.52 4.40
C TRP A 113 5.26 -14.71 4.51
N GLN A 114 6.25 -15.22 5.24
CA GLN A 114 7.57 -14.61 5.34
C GLN A 114 8.28 -14.56 3.99
N GLN A 115 8.22 -15.65 3.23
CA GLN A 115 8.81 -15.71 1.90
C GLN A 115 8.06 -14.77 0.94
N GLN A 116 6.74 -14.68 1.05
CA GLN A 116 5.95 -13.70 0.29
C GLN A 116 6.40 -12.27 0.63
N CYS A 117 6.54 -11.91 1.90
CA CYS A 117 7.08 -10.60 2.31
C CYS A 117 8.44 -10.32 1.68
N LYS A 118 9.37 -11.30 1.74
CA LYS A 118 10.72 -11.17 1.17
C LYS A 118 10.68 -10.93 -0.34
N ASP A 119 9.80 -11.61 -1.07
CA ASP A 119 9.65 -11.43 -2.52
C ASP A 119 9.07 -10.07 -2.87
N VAL A 120 8.09 -9.58 -2.12
CA VAL A 120 7.54 -8.23 -2.29
C VAL A 120 8.58 -7.16 -2.01
N LEU A 121 9.31 -7.29 -0.91
CA LEU A 121 10.40 -6.37 -0.57
C LEU A 121 11.44 -6.36 -1.69
N ARG A 122 11.82 -7.52 -2.24
CA ARG A 122 12.74 -7.57 -3.38
C ARG A 122 12.23 -6.76 -4.58
N THR A 123 10.97 -6.99 -4.99
CA THR A 123 10.35 -6.22 -6.08
C THR A 123 10.36 -4.72 -5.76
N LEU A 124 9.99 -4.31 -4.55
CA LEU A 124 9.99 -2.91 -4.14
C LEU A 124 11.39 -2.29 -4.24
N PHE A 125 12.44 -2.99 -3.80
CA PHE A 125 13.82 -2.49 -3.85
C PHE A 125 14.36 -2.31 -5.27
N GLU A 126 13.75 -2.93 -6.29
CA GLU A 126 14.08 -2.72 -7.70
C GLU A 126 13.41 -1.44 -8.27
N ARG A 127 12.35 -0.95 -7.64
CA ARG A 127 11.57 0.19 -8.13
C ARG A 127 12.09 1.52 -7.61
N GLN A 128 12.30 2.50 -8.49
CA GLN A 128 12.86 3.80 -8.12
C GLN A 128 11.97 4.59 -7.15
N ASP A 129 10.67 4.41 -7.22
CA ASP A 129 9.69 5.10 -6.36
C ASP A 129 9.68 4.61 -4.91
N SER A 130 10.26 3.44 -4.63
CA SER A 130 10.43 2.97 -3.25
C SER A 130 11.60 3.64 -2.53
N THR A 131 12.51 4.28 -3.26
CA THR A 131 13.79 4.81 -2.74
C THR A 131 13.65 5.62 -1.44
N PRO A 132 12.67 6.54 -1.30
CA PRO A 132 12.52 7.32 -0.06
C PRO A 132 12.16 6.49 1.18
N PHE A 133 11.70 5.25 1.00
CA PHE A 133 11.21 4.38 2.08
C PHE A 133 12.14 3.19 2.34
N ARG A 134 13.29 3.10 1.65
CA ARG A 134 14.18 1.92 1.77
C ARG A 134 14.99 1.89 3.05
N TYR A 135 15.33 3.06 3.59
CA TYR A 135 16.19 3.22 4.75
C TYR A 135 15.57 4.22 5.72
N PRO A 136 15.98 4.21 7.00
CA PRO A 136 15.56 5.22 7.96
C PRO A 136 15.82 6.64 7.45
N VAL A 137 14.93 7.58 7.77
CA VAL A 137 15.13 8.99 7.45
C VAL A 137 16.32 9.53 8.24
N ASP A 138 17.25 10.15 7.53
CA ASP A 138 18.42 10.80 8.12
C ASP A 138 18.01 12.05 8.90
N GLN A 139 18.22 12.02 10.22
CA GLN A 139 17.86 13.13 11.11
C GLN A 139 18.87 14.29 11.07
N GLU A 140 20.07 14.11 10.54
CA GLU A 140 20.98 15.22 10.29
C GLU A 140 20.48 16.08 9.13
N ILE A 141 19.87 15.44 8.11
CA ILE A 141 19.25 16.12 6.97
C ILE A 141 17.85 16.64 7.31
N TYR A 142 17.07 15.88 8.09
CA TYR A 142 15.71 16.22 8.49
C TYR A 142 15.56 16.27 10.02
N PRO A 143 16.12 17.30 10.70
CA PRO A 143 16.17 17.38 12.16
C PRO A 143 14.79 17.47 12.84
N ASP A 144 13.77 17.94 12.12
CA ASP A 144 12.40 18.01 12.64
C ASP A 144 11.60 16.70 12.48
N TYR A 145 12.16 15.67 11.82
CA TYR A 145 11.44 14.43 11.53
C TYR A 145 10.94 13.74 12.79
N SER A 146 11.77 13.61 13.82
CA SER A 146 11.43 12.97 15.10
C SER A 146 10.42 13.77 15.94
N ARG A 147 10.20 15.06 15.63
CA ARG A 147 9.17 15.88 16.29
C ARG A 147 7.77 15.60 15.75
N VAL A 148 7.68 15.06 14.52
CA VAL A 148 6.43 14.83 13.80
C VAL A 148 6.10 13.34 13.70
N VAL A 149 7.13 12.51 13.51
CA VAL A 149 7.03 11.06 13.34
C VAL A 149 7.51 10.36 14.60
N GLU A 150 6.56 9.89 15.41
CA GLU A 150 6.82 9.21 16.68
C GLU A 150 7.35 7.79 16.51
N ILE A 151 6.88 7.07 15.48
CA ILE A 151 7.21 5.66 15.23
C ILE A 151 7.75 5.57 13.80
N PRO A 152 9.08 5.76 13.59
CA PRO A 152 9.68 5.63 12.27
C PRO A 152 9.61 4.19 11.77
N MET A 153 9.50 4.02 10.45
CA MET A 153 9.52 2.70 9.81
C MET A 153 9.99 2.81 8.36
N ASP A 154 10.75 1.82 7.90
CA ASP A 154 11.27 1.70 6.54
C ASP A 154 11.33 0.24 6.07
N LEU A 155 11.54 0.04 4.77
CA LEU A 155 11.53 -1.29 4.15
C LEU A 155 12.72 -2.16 4.54
N THR A 156 13.87 -1.58 4.94
CA THR A 156 15.00 -2.36 5.45
C THR A 156 14.69 -2.93 6.82
N SER A 157 14.14 -2.12 7.74
CA SER A 157 13.69 -2.60 9.06
C SER A 157 12.67 -3.72 8.92
N VAL A 158 11.64 -3.55 8.07
CA VAL A 158 10.66 -4.62 7.82
C VAL A 158 11.33 -5.88 7.28
N ARG A 159 12.28 -5.75 6.35
CA ARG A 159 12.99 -6.91 5.77
C ARG A 159 13.83 -7.67 6.79
N GLU A 160 14.54 -6.97 7.68
CA GLU A 160 15.41 -7.57 8.68
C GLU A 160 14.63 -8.30 9.78
N GLU A 161 13.41 -7.83 10.09
CA GLU A 161 12.57 -8.43 11.11
C GLU A 161 11.72 -9.62 10.61
N VAL A 162 11.58 -9.80 9.29
CA VAL A 162 10.95 -10.98 8.69
C VAL A 162 11.97 -12.13 8.65
N ALA A 163 11.87 -13.04 9.63
CA ALA A 163 12.63 -14.30 9.69
C ALA A 163 12.36 -15.22 8.48
#